data_AF-A0A7Y5KHM3-F1
#
_entry.id   AF-A0A7Y5KHM3-F1
#
_cell.length_a   1.000
_cell.length_b   1.000
_cell.length_c   1.000
_cell.angle_alpha   90.00
_cell.angle_beta   90.00
_cell.angle_gamma   90.00
#
_symmetry.space_group_name_H-M   'P 1'
#
loop_
_entity.id
_entity.type
_entity.pdbx_description
1 polymer ?
#
loop_
_entity_poly.entity_id
_entity_poly.type
_entity_poly.pdbx_seq_one_letter_code
_entity_poly.pdbx_strand_id
1 'polypeptide(L)' 'MTITLTGQQLTVADIDALGRGAGFVVDAEAAAGVDRAARAARAVAAVRPVYGRTSGVGANRDQVNA' A
#
# COMPACT_ATOMS: atom_id res chain seq x y z
N MET A 1 -10.39 -8.93 -21.10
CA MET A 1 -11.09 -8.61 -19.84
C MET A 1 -10.18 -7.72 -19.01
N THR A 2 -10.73 -6.65 -18.45
CA THR A 2 -9.97 -5.67 -17.65
C THR A 2 -10.58 -5.61 -16.26
N ILE A 3 -9.76 -5.79 -15.23
CA ILE A 3 -10.17 -5.74 -13.82
C ILE A 3 -9.83 -4.36 -13.24
N THR A 4 -10.77 -3.77 -12.51
CA THR A 4 -10.55 -2.48 -11.82
C THR A 4 -10.11 -2.74 -10.38
N LEU A 5 -8.92 -2.26 -10.02
CA LEU A 5 -8.36 -2.36 -8.68
C LEU A 5 -8.77 -1.12 -7.86
N THR A 6 -9.67 -1.31 -6.90
CA THR A 6 -10.21 -0.24 -6.04
C THR A 6 -9.47 -0.09 -4.70
N GLY A 7 -8.58 -1.02 -4.38
CA GLY A 7 -7.90 -1.10 -3.07
C GLY A 7 -8.81 -1.58 -1.92
N GLN A 8 -10.07 -1.95 -2.21
CA GLN A 8 -11.05 -2.34 -1.19
C GLN A 8 -11.52 -3.79 -1.37
N GLN A 9 -11.66 -4.24 -2.61
CA GLN A 9 -12.11 -5.58 -2.94
C GLN A 9 -11.29 -6.15 -4.09
N LEU A 10 -10.89 -7.40 -3.94
CA LEU A 10 -10.25 -8.20 -4.97
C LEU A 10 -10.65 -9.65 -4.71
N THR A 11 -11.30 -10.29 -5.68
CA THR A 11 -11.74 -11.68 -5.52
C THR A 11 -10.64 -12.65 -5.94
N VAL A 12 -10.73 -13.91 -5.51
CA VAL A 12 -9.81 -14.97 -5.98
C VAL A 12 -9.94 -15.18 -7.49
N ALA A 13 -11.14 -15.04 -8.04
CA ALA A 13 -11.37 -15.14 -9.49
C ALA A 13 -10.64 -14.02 -10.25
N ASP A 14 -10.62 -12.80 -9.71
CA ASP A 14 -9.86 -11.69 -10.29
C ASP A 14 -8.36 -11.99 -10.27
N ILE A 15 -7.83 -12.48 -9.13
CA ILE A 15 -6.41 -12.84 -9.00
C ILE A 15 -6.02 -13.92 -10.02
N ASP A 16 -6.85 -14.95 -10.16
CA ASP A 16 -6.66 -16.05 -11.08
C ASP A 16 -6.70 -15.57 -12.55
N ALA A 17 -7.60 -14.66 -12.89
CA ALA A 17 -7.65 -14.02 -14.20
C ALA A 17 -6.43 -13.14 -14.49
N LEU A 18 -5.96 -12.36 -13.51
CA LEU A 18 -4.72 -11.57 -13.62
C LEU A 18 -3.50 -12.46 -13.82
N GLY A 19 -3.41 -13.58 -13.09
CA GLY A 19 -2.35 -14.57 -13.24
C GLY A 19 -2.30 -15.20 -14.63
N ARG A 20 -3.45 -15.27 -15.32
CA ARG A 20 -3.56 -15.72 -16.72
C ARG A 20 -3.38 -14.61 -17.76
N GLY A 21 -3.07 -13.38 -17.34
CA GLY A 21 -2.77 -12.27 -18.24
C GLY A 21 -3.96 -11.35 -18.56
N ALA A 22 -5.02 -11.35 -17.75
CA ALA A 22 -6.02 -10.29 -17.84
C ALA A 22 -5.38 -8.91 -17.59
N GLY A 23 -5.87 -7.88 -18.27
CA GLY A 23 -5.44 -6.51 -18.03
C GLY A 23 -6.03 -5.97 -16.72
N PHE A 24 -5.42 -4.92 -16.17
CA PHE A 24 -5.98 -4.20 -15.04
C PHE A 24 -5.84 -2.70 -15.19
N VAL A 25 -6.72 -1.99 -14.49
CA VAL A 25 -6.63 -0.54 -14.27
C VAL A 25 -6.78 -0.27 -12.77
N VAL A 26 -6.14 0.79 -12.30
CA VAL A 26 -6.36 1.27 -10.93
C VAL A 26 -7.50 2.26 -10.98
N ASP A 27 -8.44 2.14 -10.05
CA ASP A 27 -9.53 3.10 -9.90
C ASP A 27 -8.98 4.52 -9.64
N ALA A 28 -9.63 5.52 -10.24
CA ALA A 28 -9.14 6.90 -10.19
C ALA A 28 -9.19 7.50 -8.78
N GLU A 29 -10.20 7.16 -7.98
CA GLU A 29 -10.32 7.62 -6.61
C GLU A 29 -9.27 6.92 -5.73
N ALA A 30 -9.08 5.61 -5.92
CA ALA A 30 -8.03 4.86 -5.25
C ALA A 30 -6.64 5.46 -5.55
N ALA A 31 -6.36 5.79 -6.82
CA ALA A 31 -5.12 6.45 -7.22
C ALA A 31 -4.96 7.84 -6.57
N ALA A 32 -6.01 8.67 -6.57
CA ALA A 32 -5.98 10.00 -5.96
C ALA A 32 -5.76 9.96 -4.43
N GLY A 33 -6.22 8.89 -3.77
CA GLY A 33 -6.02 8.66 -2.34
C GLY A 33 -4.55 8.45 -1.93
N VAL A 34 -3.72 7.91 -2.83
CA VAL A 34 -2.32 7.54 -2.53
C VAL A 34 -1.49 8.75 -2.10
N ASP A 35 -1.61 9.87 -2.81
CA ASP A 35 -0.83 11.07 -2.51
C ASP A 35 -1.18 11.66 -1.14
N ARG A 36 -2.46 11.61 -0.77
CA ARG A 36 -2.94 12.06 0.54
C ARG A 36 -2.38 11.15 1.64
N ALA A 37 -2.45 9.85 1.44
CA ALA A 37 -1.91 8.86 2.38
C ALA A 37 -0.40 9.01 2.56
N ALA A 38 0.35 9.23 1.46
CA ALA A 38 1.80 9.43 1.50
C ALA A 38 2.20 10.66 2.30
N ARG A 39 1.50 11.79 2.12
CA ARG A 39 1.74 13.00 2.92
C ARG A 39 1.44 12.78 4.41
N ALA A 40 0.31 12.15 4.73
CA ALA A 40 -0.06 11.84 6.11
C ALA A 40 0.97 10.91 6.78
N ALA A 41 1.42 9.87 6.07
CA ALA A 41 2.43 8.95 6.57
C ALA A 41 3.76 9.65 6.89
N ARG A 42 4.20 10.60 6.05
CA ARG A 42 5.40 11.41 6.31
C ARG A 42 5.23 12.31 7.54
N ALA A 43 4.10 12.98 7.66
CA ALA A 43 3.81 13.85 8.82
C ALA A 43 3.81 13.05 10.13
N VAL A 44 3.21 11.85 10.11
CA VAL A 44 3.20 10.93 11.24
C VAL A 44 4.62 10.50 11.63
N ALA A 45 5.42 10.05 10.65
CA ALA A 45 6.77 9.58 10.90
C ALA A 45 7.73 10.69 11.42
N ALA A 46 7.41 11.96 11.17
CA ALA A 46 8.20 13.09 11.66
C ALA A 46 8.00 13.38 13.16
N VAL A 47 6.90 12.94 13.76
CA VAL A 47 6.54 13.29 15.14
C VAL A 47 6.48 12.10 16.10
N ARG A 48 6.51 10.87 15.58
CA ARG A 48 6.53 9.66 16.41
C ARG A 48 7.25 8.50 15.71
N PRO A 49 7.80 7.55 16.48
CA PRO A 49 8.32 6.29 15.94
C PRO A 49 7.25 5.51 15.15
N VAL A 50 7.66 4.90 14.03
CA VAL A 50 6.82 4.10 13.14
C VAL A 50 7.60 2.85 12.73
N TYR A 51 7.02 1.68 13.02
CA TYR A 51 7.60 0.37 12.72
C TYR A 51 7.98 0.24 11.24
N GLY A 52 9.22 -0.19 10.97
CA GLY A 52 9.74 -0.35 9.60
C GLY A 52 9.91 0.96 8.83
N ARG A 53 9.76 2.11 9.48
CA ARG A 53 9.97 3.43 8.88
C ARG A 53 11.03 4.22 9.63
N THR A 54 10.82 4.45 10.93
CA THR A 54 11.79 5.11 11.82
C THR A 54 12.32 4.15 12.90
N SER A 55 11.89 2.88 12.86
CA SER A 55 12.51 1.78 13.59
C SER A 55 12.77 0.58 12.68
N GLY A 56 13.58 -0.37 13.15
CA GLY A 56 13.83 -1.64 12.47
C GLY A 56 12.56 -2.50 12.29
N VAL A 57 12.72 -3.66 11.64
CA VAL A 57 11.64 -4.63 11.41
C VAL A 57 11.91 -5.95 12.13
N GLY A 58 10.85 -6.68 12.47
CA GLY A 58 10.92 -8.02 13.08
C GLY A 58 11.60 -8.01 14.44
N ALA A 59 12.62 -8.87 14.59
CA ALA A 59 13.43 -8.96 15.81
C ALA A 59 14.15 -7.63 16.15
N ASN A 60 14.36 -6.76 15.16
CA ASN A 60 15.07 -5.50 15.31
C ASN A 60 14.12 -4.30 15.52
N ARG A 61 12.85 -4.52 15.87
CA ARG A 61 11.80 -3.47 15.94
C ARG A 61 12.10 -2.30 16.89
N ASP A 62 12.94 -2.55 17.89
CA ASP A 62 13.32 -1.57 18.91
C ASP A 62 14.58 -0.77 18.53
N GLN A 63 15.24 -1.13 17.43
CA GLN A 63 16.36 -0.34 16.88
C GLN A 63 15.81 0.90 16.19
N VAL A 64 16.37 2.07 16.51
CA VAL A 64 16.03 3.33 15.84
C VAL A 64 16.82 3.42 14.53
N ASN A 65 16.12 3.62 13.42
CA ASN A 65 16.79 3.89 12.15
C ASN A 65 17.10 5.39 12.10
N ALA A 66 18.38 5.75 12.17
CA ALA A 66 18.86 7.12 12.00
C ALA A 66 18.64 7.61 10.56
#